data_AF-A0A7Y6ZR22-F1
#
_entry.id   AF-A0A7Y6ZR22-F1
#
_cell.length_a   1.000
_cell.length_b   1.000
_cell.length_c   1.000
_cell.angle_alpha   90.00
_cell.angle_beta   90.00
_cell.angle_gamma   90.00
#
_symmetry.space_group_name_H-M   'P 1'
#
loop_
_entity.id
_entity.type
_entity.pdbx_description
1 polymer ?
#
loop_
_entity_poly.entity_id
_entity_poly.type
_entity_poly.pdbx_seq_one_letter_code
_entity_poly.pdbx_strand_id
1 'polypeptide(L)' 'MFKPRIELEPDDFYLNEQGYKVFTEKYHLKRGYCCKSGCKHCPYGYDKKTDSFN' A
#
# COMPACT_ATOMS: atom_id res chain seq x y z
N MET A 1 10.85 -3.87 -22.08
CA MET A 1 10.07 -4.64 -21.09
C MET A 1 9.08 -3.69 -20.43
N PHE A 2 7.83 -3.70 -20.87
CA PHE A 2 6.78 -2.90 -20.23
C PHE A 2 6.32 -3.63 -18.98
N LYS A 3 6.64 -3.09 -17.79
CA LYS A 3 6.00 -3.56 -16.56
C LYS A 3 4.52 -3.18 -16.66
N PRO A 4 3.57 -4.12 -16.50
CA PRO A 4 2.15 -3.80 -16.56
C PRO A 4 1.84 -2.75 -15.48
N ARG A 5 1.06 -1.72 -15.85
CA ARG A 5 0.50 -0.80 -14.86
C ARG A 5 -0.47 -1.61 -14.01
N ILE A 6 -0.30 -1.54 -12.69
CA ILE A 6 -1.26 -2.11 -11.75
C ILE A 6 -2.56 -1.32 -11.93
N GLU A 7 -3.63 -2.00 -12.35
CA GLU A 7 -4.96 -1.42 -12.45
C GLU A 7 -5.48 -1.18 -11.03
N LEU A 8 -5.84 0.07 -10.74
CA LEU A 8 -6.37 0.48 -9.43
C LEU A 8 -7.87 0.29 -9.44
N GLU A 9 -8.36 -0.60 -8.57
CA GLU A 9 -9.78 -0.77 -8.34
C GLU A 9 -10.28 0.16 -7.23
N PRO A 10 -11.57 0.52 -7.19
CA PRO A 10 -12.14 1.35 -6.12
C PRO A 10 -12.04 0.72 -4.72
N ASP A 11 -11.67 -0.55 -4.62
CA ASP A 11 -11.47 -1.31 -3.39
C ASP A 11 -9.99 -1.31 -2.91
N ASP A 12 -9.07 -0.86 -3.78
CA ASP A 12 -7.64 -0.70 -3.48
C ASP A 12 -7.34 0.58 -2.68
N PHE A 13 -8.24 1.55 -2.69
CA PHE A 13 -8.10 2.80 -1.96
C PHE A 13 -9.46 3.38 -1.61
N TYR A 14 -9.53 4.10 -0.50
CA TYR A 14 -10.69 4.91 -0.16
C TYR A 14 -10.32 6.39 -0.12
N LEU A 15 -11.32 7.25 -0.29
CA LEU A 15 -11.14 8.68 -0.07
C LEU A 15 -11.47 8.98 1.39
N ASN A 16 -10.54 9.61 2.10
CA ASN A 16 -10.83 10.10 3.45
C ASN A 16 -11.64 11.41 3.38
N GLU A 17 -12.14 11.86 4.53
CA GLU A 17 -12.94 13.10 4.64
C GLU A 17 -12.18 14.37 4.16
N GLN A 18 -10.86 14.29 4.08
CA GLN A 18 -9.99 15.37 3.61
C GLN A 18 -9.73 15.29 2.08
N GLY A 19 -10.32 14.32 1.38
CA GLY A 19 -10.16 14.12 -0.07
C GLY A 19 -8.86 13.40 -0.48
N TYR A 20 -8.11 12.84 0.46
CA TYR A 20 -6.91 12.07 0.17
C TYR A 20 -7.24 10.61 -0.15
N LYS A 21 -6.57 10.06 -1.16
CA LYS A 21 -6.59 8.62 -1.46
C LYS A 21 -5.75 7.88 -0.44
N VAL A 22 -6.40 7.08 0.39
CA VAL A 22 -5.75 6.18 1.34
C VAL A 22 -5.76 4.77 0.76
N PHE A 23 -4.58 4.25 0.45
CA PHE A 23 -4.43 2.89 -0.06
C PHE A 23 -4.68 1.85 1.03
N THR A 24 -5.40 0.80 0.67
CA THR A 24 -5.70 -0.34 1.54
C THR A 24 -4.61 -1.40 1.44
N GLU A 25 -4.67 -2.39 2.33
CA GLU A 25 -3.81 -3.57 2.27
C GLU A 25 -3.88 -4.30 0.92
N LYS A 26 -5.05 -4.30 0.25
CA LYS A 26 -5.27 -4.97 -1.05
C LYS A 26 -4.40 -4.37 -2.13
N TYR A 27 -4.29 -3.05 -2.19
CA TYR A 27 -3.38 -2.37 -3.11
C TYR A 27 -1.92 -2.78 -2.87
N HIS A 28 -1.52 -2.83 -1.60
CA HIS A 28 -0.16 -3.18 -1.22
C HIS A 28 0.17 -4.66 -1.54
N LEU A 29 -0.81 -5.56 -1.48
CA LEU A 29 -0.70 -6.94 -1.94
C LEU A 29 -0.62 -7.02 -3.48
N LYS A 30 -1.51 -6.34 -4.22
CA LYS A 30 -1.47 -6.29 -5.70
C LYS A 30 -0.15 -5.76 -6.25
N ARG A 31 0.43 -4.78 -5.56
CA ARG A 31 1.75 -4.24 -5.91
C ARG A 31 2.87 -5.28 -5.78
N GLY A 32 2.71 -6.28 -4.92
CA GLY A 32 3.62 -7.40 -4.76
C GLY A 32 4.94 -7.07 -4.05
N TYR A 33 5.11 -5.87 -3.49
CA TYR A 33 6.27 -5.54 -2.67
C TYR A 33 5.99 -4.43 -1.65
N CYS A 34 6.70 -4.49 -0.51
CA CYS A 34 6.70 -3.43 0.49
C CYS A 34 7.57 -2.24 0.05
N CYS A 35 7.05 -1.01 0.12
CA CYS A 35 7.83 0.22 -0.15
C CYS A 35 8.67 0.71 1.03
N LYS A 36 8.59 0.06 2.20
CA LYS A 36 9.20 0.56 3.45
C LYS A 36 8.77 1.98 3.83
N SER A 37 7.58 2.42 3.40
CA SER A 37 7.06 3.77 3.70
C SER A 37 6.42 3.88 5.09
N GLY A 38 6.23 2.77 5.81
CA GLY A 38 5.54 2.76 7.10
C GLY A 38 4.04 3.00 6.98
N CYS A 39 3.40 2.38 5.99
CA CYS A 39 1.96 2.49 5.74
C CYS A 39 1.17 1.93 6.93
N LYS A 40 0.10 2.59 7.37
CA LYS A 40 -0.77 2.08 8.45
C LYS A 40 -1.42 0.73 8.11
N HIS A 41 -1.77 0.53 6.84
CA HIS A 41 -2.37 -0.71 6.33
C HIS A 41 -1.34 -1.60 5.63
N CYS A 42 -0.10 -1.64 6.14
CA CYS A 42 0.94 -2.47 5.53
C CYS A 42 0.63 -3.95 5.77
N PRO A 43 0.37 -4.75 4.72
CA PRO A 43 0.14 -6.19 4.87
C PRO A 43 1.42 -6.95 5.22
N TYR A 44 2.59 -6.32 5.05
CA TYR A 44 3.90 -6.94 5.28
C TYR A 44 4.44 -6.73 6.70
N GLY A 45 3.69 -6.07 7.60
CA GLY A 45 4.16 -5.84 8.98
C GLY A 45 5.42 -4.98 9.10
N TYR A 46 5.69 -4.10 8.13
CA TYR A 46 6.88 -3.26 8.15
C TYR A 46 6.78 -2.14 9.19
N ASP A 47 7.70 -2.12 10.14
CA ASP A 47 7.84 -1.08 11.15
C ASP A 47 8.90 -0.05 10.74
N LYS A 48 8.47 1.19 10.51
CA LYS A 48 9.34 2.29 10.09
C LYS A 48 10.35 2.70 11.17
N LYS A 49 10.06 2.46 12.45
CA LYS A 49 10.94 2.87 13.55
C LYS A 49 12.15 1.95 13.68
N THR A 50 11.98 0.67 13.38
CA THR A 50 13.03 -0.35 13.53
C THR A 50 13.57 -0.87 12.19
N ASP A 51 13.07 -0.37 11.05
CA ASP A 51 13.35 -0.87 9.68
C ASP A 51 13.18 -2.40 9.56
N SER A 52 12.27 -2.99 10.33
CA SER A 52 12.09 -4.44 10.43
C SER A 52 10.70 -4.87 9.93
N PHE A 53 10.62 -6.11 9.45
CA PHE A 53 9.37 -6.79 9.12
C PHE A 53 9.03 -7.74 10.26
N ASN A 54 7.82 -7.63 10.83
CA ASN A 54 7.36 -8.49 11.92
C ASN A 54 6.34 -9.52 11.44
#